data_AF-A0A1Y5EFI3-F1
#
_entry.id   AF-A0A1Y5EFI3-F1
#
_cell.length_a   1.000
_cell.length_b   1.000
_cell.length_c   1.000
_cell.angle_alpha   90.00
_cell.angle_beta   90.00
_cell.angle_gamma   90.00
#
_symmetry.space_group_name_H-M   'P 1'
#
loop_
_entity.id
_entity.type
_entity.pdbx_description
1 polymer ?
#
loop_
_entity_poly.entity_id
_entity_poly.type
_entity_poly.pdbx_seq_one_letter_code
_entity_poly.pdbx_strand_id
1 'polypeptide(L)'
;MQRFSVERTGFAALTIIELLLQEMVIKGILSEREVKRILKAAARRHEDAAEGDTDKIEMNMEAALLIRTLTSGLAPLFDREEKTNYPNRKKKPVKKRKRVSGRKSIRRAADISQ
;
A
#
# COMPACT_ATOMS: atom_id res chain seq x y z
N MET A 1 -12.86 -18.03 33.33
CA MET A 1 -12.48 -17.37 32.06
C MET A 1 -13.55 -17.70 31.02
N GLN A 2 -14.19 -16.69 30.41
CA GLN A 2 -15.13 -16.90 29.30
C GLN A 2 -14.37 -17.48 28.09
N ARG A 3 -14.90 -18.55 27.48
CA ARG A 3 -14.38 -19.06 26.19
C ARG A 3 -14.92 -18.16 25.09
N PHE A 4 -14.06 -17.29 24.53
CA PHE A 4 -14.41 -16.54 23.34
C PHE A 4 -14.32 -17.46 22.11
N SER A 5 -15.28 -17.36 21.18
CA SER A 5 -15.16 -18.07 19.91
C SER A 5 -14.15 -17.35 19.02
N VAL A 6 -13.33 -18.12 18.31
CA VAL A 6 -12.27 -17.61 17.41
C VAL A 6 -12.86 -16.63 16.39
N GLU A 7 -14.02 -16.96 15.84
CA GLU A 7 -14.77 -16.12 14.89
C GLU A 7 -15.15 -14.75 15.49
N ARG A 8 -15.69 -14.71 16.72
CA ARG A 8 -16.08 -13.46 17.38
C ARG A 8 -14.88 -12.60 17.70
N THR A 9 -13.80 -13.22 18.15
CA THR A 9 -12.54 -12.52 18.43
C THR A 9 -11.91 -11.98 17.15
N GLY A 10 -11.92 -12.76 16.06
CA GLY A 10 -11.43 -12.34 14.75
C GLY A 10 -12.20 -11.15 14.20
N PHE A 11 -13.54 -11.20 14.24
CA PHE A 11 -14.39 -10.09 13.81
C PHE A 11 -14.16 -8.82 14.65
N ALA A 12 -14.12 -8.95 15.97
CA ALA A 12 -13.85 -7.81 16.86
C ALA A 12 -12.48 -7.17 16.58
N ALA A 13 -11.44 -7.98 16.35
CA ALA A 13 -10.12 -7.48 15.99
C ALA A 13 -10.13 -6.73 14.64
N LEU A 14 -10.84 -7.27 13.65
CA LEU A 14 -11.00 -6.64 12.34
C LEU A 14 -11.67 -5.26 12.45
N THR A 15 -12.76 -5.18 13.23
CA THR A 15 -13.47 -3.91 13.48
C THR A 15 -12.61 -2.88 14.23
N ILE A 16 -11.84 -3.30 15.24
CA ILE A 16 -10.94 -2.39 15.96
C ILE A 16 -9.88 -1.82 15.02
N ILE A 17 -9.30 -2.67 14.16
CA ILE A 17 -8.31 -2.24 13.16
C ILE A 17 -8.94 -1.27 12.15
N GLU A 18 -10.17 -1.54 11.71
CA GLU A 18 -10.91 -0.64 10.82
C GLU A 18 -11.06 0.74 11.45
N LEU A 19 -11.62 0.83 12.66
CA LEU A 19 -11.81 2.10 13.37
C LEU A 19 -10.50 2.86 13.59
N LEU A 20 -9.41 2.15 13.91
CA LEU A 20 -8.10 2.76 14.08
C LEU A 20 -7.59 3.36 12.76
N LEU A 21 -7.72 2.63 11.64
CA LEU A 21 -7.32 3.14 10.32
C LEU A 21 -8.16 4.36 9.91
N GLN A 22 -9.47 4.33 10.18
CA GLN A 22 -10.36 5.46 9.93
C GLN A 22 -9.88 6.71 10.70
N GLU A 23 -9.59 6.57 12.00
CA GLU A 23 -9.12 7.69 12.83
C GLU A 23 -7.75 8.21 12.38
N MET A 24 -6.83 7.33 11.96
CA MET A 24 -5.52 7.74 11.43
C MET A 24 -5.64 8.53 10.12
N VAL A 25 -6.60 8.19 9.27
CA VAL A 25 -6.89 8.94 8.03
C VAL A 25 -7.51 10.29 8.38
N ILE A 26 -8.53 10.32 9.26
CA ILE A 26 -9.20 11.55 9.69
C ILE A 26 -8.22 12.54 10.33
N LYS A 27 -7.25 12.06 11.13
CA LYS A 27 -6.18 12.89 11.71
C LYS A 27 -5.07 13.27 10.73
N GLY A 28 -5.11 12.80 9.49
CA GLY A 28 -4.09 13.04 8.47
C GLY A 28 -2.74 12.36 8.76
N ILE A 29 -2.74 11.32 9.61
CA ILE A 29 -1.53 10.53 9.95
C ILE A 29 -1.18 9.61 8.79
N LEU A 30 -2.18 8.98 8.17
CA LEU A 30 -2.03 8.13 6.98
C LEU A 30 -2.84 8.71 5.83
N SER A 31 -2.25 8.72 4.64
CA SER A 31 -2.97 8.95 3.39
C SER A 31 -3.69 7.68 2.92
N GLU A 32 -4.71 7.83 2.08
CA GLU A 32 -5.37 6.72 1.37
C GLU A 32 -4.37 5.72 0.77
N ARG A 33 -3.35 6.25 0.07
CA ARG A 33 -2.32 5.42 -0.58
C ARG A 33 -1.55 4.57 0.43
N GLU A 34 -1.25 5.12 1.60
CA GLU A 34 -0.53 4.41 2.65
C GLU A 34 -1.41 3.31 3.26
N VAL A 35 -2.68 3.59 3.53
CA VAL A 35 -3.64 2.60 4.01
C VAL A 35 -3.80 1.46 3.01
N LYS A 36 -4.06 1.75 1.73
CA LYS A 36 -4.15 0.73 0.66
C LYS A 36 -2.89 -0.12 0.57
N ARG A 37 -1.71 0.49 0.71
CA ARG A 37 -0.43 -0.23 0.70
C ARG A 37 -0.31 -1.16 1.92
N ILE A 38 -0.69 -0.71 3.11
CA ILE A 38 -0.64 -1.51 4.35
C ILE A 38 -1.58 -2.71 4.25
N LEU A 39 -2.84 -2.49 3.89
CA LEU A 39 -3.83 -3.57 3.75
C LEU A 39 -3.42 -4.58 2.68
N LYS A 40 -2.94 -4.11 1.51
CA LYS A 40 -2.42 -5.00 0.46
C LYS A 40 -1.23 -5.83 0.94
N ALA A 41 -0.32 -5.24 1.70
CA ALA A 41 0.82 -5.97 2.25
C ALA A 41 0.40 -6.99 3.31
N ALA A 42 -0.57 -6.64 4.17
CA ALA A 42 -1.12 -7.56 5.16
C ALA A 42 -1.83 -8.76 4.50
N ALA A 43 -2.70 -8.52 3.51
CA ALA A 43 -3.36 -9.58 2.77
C ALA A 43 -2.35 -10.51 2.08
N ARG A 44 -1.32 -9.95 1.45
CA ARG A 44 -0.27 -10.75 0.81
C ARG A 44 0.50 -11.62 1.79
N ARG A 45 0.77 -11.13 3.01
CA ARG A 45 1.43 -11.95 4.04
C ARG A 45 0.60 -13.17 4.44
N HIS A 46 -0.73 -13.04 4.46
CA HIS A 46 -1.60 -14.18 4.71
C HIS A 46 -1.61 -15.15 3.52
N GLU A 47 -1.69 -14.64 2.28
CA GLU A 47 -1.57 -15.46 1.07
C GLU A 47 -0.23 -16.24 1.04
N ASP A 48 0.89 -15.55 1.33
CA ASP A 48 2.22 -16.17 1.39
C ASP A 48 2.35 -17.18 2.57
N ALA A 49 1.51 -17.07 3.60
CA ALA A 49 1.49 -17.98 4.75
C ALA A 49 0.50 -19.15 4.59
N ALA A 50 -0.28 -19.17 3.51
CA ALA A 50 -1.27 -20.19 3.19
C ALA A 50 -0.60 -21.45 2.62
N GLU A 51 0.18 -22.12 3.47
CA GLU A 51 0.91 -23.35 3.16
C GLU A 51 0.72 -24.39 4.27
N GLY A 52 0.73 -25.68 3.89
CA GLY A 52 0.61 -26.82 4.80
C GLY A 52 -0.79 -27.42 4.80
N ASP A 53 -1.36 -27.61 5.99
CA ASP A 53 -2.66 -28.25 6.18
C ASP A 53 -3.80 -27.42 5.57
N THR A 54 -4.81 -28.11 5.03
CA THR A 54 -5.98 -27.48 4.38
C THR A 54 -6.64 -26.42 5.25
N ASP A 55 -6.89 -26.70 6.52
CA ASP A 55 -7.53 -25.77 7.45
C ASP A 55 -6.73 -24.47 7.61
N LYS A 56 -5.39 -24.56 7.61
CA LYS A 56 -4.50 -23.40 7.72
C LYS A 56 -4.48 -22.60 6.42
N ILE A 57 -4.51 -23.28 5.27
CA ILE A 57 -4.62 -22.64 3.95
C ILE A 57 -5.92 -21.86 3.89
N GLU A 58 -7.06 -22.50 4.18
CA GLU A 58 -8.38 -21.88 4.16
C GLU A 58 -8.46 -20.68 5.09
N MET A 59 -8.01 -20.82 6.33
CA MET A 59 -8.02 -19.72 7.32
C MET A 59 -7.19 -18.51 6.85
N ASN A 60 -6.01 -18.74 6.27
CA ASN A 60 -5.16 -17.63 5.79
C ASN A 60 -5.74 -16.98 4.53
N MET A 61 -6.30 -17.77 3.61
CA MET A 61 -6.96 -17.25 2.41
C MET A 61 -8.20 -16.42 2.77
N GLU A 62 -8.99 -16.88 3.74
CA GLU A 62 -10.15 -16.14 4.26
C GLU A 62 -9.71 -14.84 4.95
N ALA A 63 -8.67 -14.88 5.78
CA ALA A 63 -8.10 -13.67 6.40
C ALA A 63 -7.62 -12.66 5.35
N ALA A 64 -6.94 -13.13 4.29
CA ALA A 64 -6.51 -12.27 3.19
C ALA A 64 -7.70 -11.61 2.47
N LEU A 65 -8.79 -12.36 2.25
CA LEU A 65 -10.02 -11.85 1.66
C LEU A 65 -10.67 -10.77 2.54
N LEU A 66 -10.79 -11.02 3.84
CA LEU A 66 -11.33 -10.06 4.82
C LEU A 66 -10.52 -8.77 4.88
N ILE A 67 -9.18 -8.88 4.82
CA ILE A 67 -8.30 -7.69 4.80
C ILE A 67 -8.49 -6.89 3.51
N ARG A 68 -8.71 -7.57 2.37
CA ARG A 68 -8.95 -6.89 1.09
C ARG A 68 -10.30 -6.15 1.11
N THR A 69 -11.34 -6.72 1.68
CA THR A 69 -12.67 -6.09 1.76
C THR A 69 -12.72 -4.89 2.70
N LEU A 70 -11.85 -4.81 3.72
CA LEU A 70 -11.70 -3.60 4.54
C LEU A 70 -11.44 -2.34 3.70
N THR A 71 -10.72 -2.47 2.59
CA THR A 71 -10.45 -1.33 1.70
C THR A 71 -11.74 -0.69 1.16
N SER A 72 -12.78 -1.49 0.94
CA SER A 72 -14.09 -1.02 0.48
C SER A 72 -14.86 -0.27 1.57
N GLY A 73 -14.75 -0.71 2.83
CA GLY A 73 -15.34 -0.02 3.98
C GLY A 73 -14.74 1.36 4.23
N LEU A 74 -13.45 1.52 3.91
CA LEU A 74 -12.74 2.79 4.03
C LEU A 74 -12.96 3.74 2.83
N ALA A 75 -13.52 3.26 1.72
CA ALA A 75 -13.66 4.04 0.49
C ALA A 75 -14.39 5.40 0.69
N PRO A 76 -15.50 5.49 1.46
CA PRO A 76 -16.19 6.77 1.67
C PRO A 76 -15.35 7.85 2.38
N LEU A 77 -14.29 7.47 3.09
CA LEU A 77 -13.38 8.42 3.73
C LEU A 77 -12.42 9.07 2.74
N PHE A 78 -12.06 8.35 1.68
CA PHE A 78 -11.11 8.83 0.68
C PHE A 78 -11.76 9.81 -0.29
N ASP A 79 -13.04 9.62 -0.62
CA ASP A 79 -13.81 10.55 -1.45
C ASP A 79 -14.02 11.93 -0.78
N ARG A 80 -13.90 12.00 0.55
CA ARG A 80 -13.98 13.26 1.31
C ARG A 80 -12.67 14.07 1.27
N GLU A 81 -11.53 13.43 1.02
CA GLU A 81 -10.22 14.11 1.03
C GLU A 81 -10.08 15.14 -0.12
N GLU A 82 -10.89 15.07 -1.18
CA GLU A 82 -10.89 16.10 -2.24
C GLU A 82 -11.39 17.48 -1.76
N LYS A 83 -12.06 17.58 -0.60
CA LYS A 83 -12.65 18.84 -0.11
C LYS A 83 -11.96 19.48 1.10
N THR A 84 -11.05 18.78 1.77
CA THR A 84 -10.39 19.32 2.97
C THR A 84 -8.92 19.65 2.70
N ASN A 85 -8.65 20.95 2.61
CA ASN A 85 -7.36 21.61 2.72
C ASN A 85 -6.36 20.85 3.62
N TYR A 86 -5.47 20.05 3.03
CA TYR A 86 -4.25 19.65 3.73
C TYR A 86 -3.35 20.87 3.86
N PRO A 87 -2.81 21.20 5.04
CA PRO A 87 -1.79 22.22 5.17
C PRO A 87 -0.53 21.72 4.44
N ASN A 88 -0.40 22.19 3.19
CA ASN A 88 0.80 22.40 2.42
C ASN A 88 2.03 21.62 2.90
N ARG A 89 2.04 20.30 2.69
CA ARG A 89 3.29 19.52 2.75
C ARG A 89 4.09 19.98 1.53
N LYS A 90 4.88 21.06 1.70
CA LYS A 90 5.71 21.69 0.67
C LYS A 90 6.34 20.60 -0.19
N LYS A 91 5.83 20.42 -1.41
CA LYS A 91 6.42 19.50 -2.39
C LYS A 91 7.84 20.03 -2.62
N LYS A 92 8.84 19.34 -2.06
CA LYS A 92 10.24 19.64 -2.37
C LYS A 92 10.38 19.59 -3.90
N PRO A 93 10.93 20.64 -4.54
CA PRO A 93 11.02 20.66 -5.99
C PRO A 93 11.88 19.49 -6.44
N VAL A 94 11.29 18.62 -7.26
CA VAL A 94 12.01 17.55 -7.92
C VAL A 94 13.05 18.21 -8.82
N LYS A 95 14.33 18.18 -8.41
CA LYS A 95 15.43 18.65 -9.25
C LYS A 95 15.41 17.83 -10.54
N LYS A 96 14.94 18.45 -11.64
CA LYS A 96 15.10 17.90 -12.99
C LYS A 96 16.59 17.68 -13.22
N ARG A 97 17.05 16.43 -13.20
CA ARG A 97 18.39 16.06 -13.66
C ARG A 97 18.47 16.46 -15.14
N LYS A 98 19.25 17.49 -15.46
CA LYS A 98 19.61 17.82 -16.85
C LYS A 98 20.25 16.56 -17.44
N ARG A 99 19.58 15.93 -18.41
CA ARG A 99 20.21 14.94 -19.30
C ARG A 99 21.36 15.66 -20.00
N VAL A 100 22.59 15.30 -19.66
CA VAL A 100 23.78 15.73 -20.39
C VAL A 100 23.72 15.04 -21.76
N SER A 101 23.25 15.76 -22.78
CA SER A 101 23.38 15.36 -24.17
C SER A 101 24.83 15.56 -24.59
N GLY A 102 25.61 14.48 -24.61
CA GLY A 102 27.03 14.53 -24.92
C GLY A 102 27.55 13.23 -25.50
N ARG A 103 26.90 12.66 -26.53
CA ARG A 103 27.56 11.68 -27.40
C ARG A 103 28.32 12.45 -28.47
N LYS A 104 29.60 12.74 -28.20
CA LYS A 104 30.56 13.15 -29.23
C LYS A 104 30.62 12.06 -30.30
N SER A 105 30.34 12.43 -31.54
CA SER A 105 30.55 11.61 -32.73
C SER A 105 32.06 11.41 -32.92
N ILE A 106 32.50 10.15 -32.84
CA ILE A 106 33.85 9.76 -33.22
C ILE A 106 33.88 9.71 -34.75
N ARG A 107 34.43 10.75 -35.39
CA ARG A 107 34.83 10.68 -36.81
C ARG A 107 36.12 9.86 -36.86
N ARG A 108 36.07 8.66 -37.45
CA ARG A 108 37.29 7.97 -37.90
C ARG A 108 37.65 8.52 -39.27
N ALA A 109 38.76 9.25 -39.34
CA ALA A 109 39.48 9.47 -40.59
C ALA A 109 40.18 8.15 -40.95
N ALA A 110 39.95 7.65 -42.15
CA ALA A 110 40.73 6.59 -42.76
C ALA A 110 41.41 7.21 -43.99
N ASP A 111 42.54 7.86 -43.75
CA ASP A 111 43.55 8.15 -44.77
C ASP A 111 44.74 7.24 -44.45
N ILE A 112 44.90 6.18 -45.24
CA ILE A 112 46.19 5.51 -45.42
C ILE A 112 46.33 5.31 -46.93
N SER A 113 47.03 6.24 -47.55
CA SER A 113 47.74 6.02 -48.81
C SER A 113 49.18 5.67 -48.46
N GLN A 114 49.63 4.49 -48.87
CA GLN A 114 50.94 4.23 -49.50
C GLN A 114 50.95 2.80 -50.01
#